data_AF-A0A2X1ULJ1-F1
#
_entry.id   AF-A0A2X1ULJ1-F1
#
_cell.length_a   1.000
_cell.length_b   1.000
_cell.length_c   1.000
_cell.angle_alpha   90.00
_cell.angle_beta   90.00
_cell.angle_gamma   90.00
#
_symmetry.space_group_name_H-M   'P 1'
#
loop_
_entity.id
_entity.type
_entity.pdbx_description
1 polymer ?
#
loop_
_entity_poly.entity_id
_entity_poly.type
_entity_poly.pdbx_seq_one_letter_code
_entity_poly.pdbx_strand_id
1 'polypeptide(L)'
;MKILNLTQHPATQDQIDAGVVDLQGEQLEMLKSLLTFEHLPSYQEIEDRAHDIALLVMFNGLGNDDDDPSFFKAMIGGAPYLMSALENALKSHSVMPVYAFSERMSVEEIQPDGSVRKLNKFKHKGFVEV
;
A
#
# COMPACT_ATOMS: atom_id res chain seq x y z
N MET A 1 12.88 -9.38 4.01
CA MET A 1 13.03 -7.94 3.75
C MET A 1 11.68 -7.31 4.04
N LYS A 2 11.61 -6.20 4.80
CA LYS A 2 10.32 -5.58 5.15
C LYS A 2 9.88 -4.59 4.07
N ILE A 3 8.57 -4.52 3.83
CA ILE A 3 7.93 -3.63 2.85
C ILE A 3 6.86 -2.84 3.60
N LEU A 4 6.93 -1.51 3.62
CA LEU A 4 5.89 -0.71 4.28
C LEU A 4 4.64 -0.64 3.39
N ASN A 5 3.45 -0.84 3.95
CA ASN A 5 2.20 -0.65 3.22
C ASN A 5 1.79 0.82 3.23
N LEU A 6 1.88 1.47 2.07
CA LEU A 6 1.40 2.83 1.83
C LEU A 6 0.11 2.84 1.00
N THR A 7 -0.77 1.86 1.23
CA THR A 7 -2.10 1.79 0.62
C THR A 7 -3.20 2.02 1.65
N GLN A 8 -4.43 2.26 1.19
CA GLN A 8 -5.58 2.52 2.07
C GLN A 8 -6.07 1.26 2.81
N HIS A 9 -5.73 0.07 2.32
CA HIS A 9 -6.28 -1.19 2.79
C HIS A 9 -5.23 -1.96 3.62
N PRO A 10 -5.66 -2.66 4.69
CA PRO A 10 -4.78 -3.58 5.41
C PRO A 10 -4.18 -4.62 4.47
N ALA A 11 -2.95 -5.03 4.74
CA ALA A 11 -2.30 -6.08 3.98
C ALA A 11 -3.05 -7.41 4.16
N THR A 12 -3.22 -8.14 3.06
CA THR A 12 -3.72 -9.52 3.11
C THR A 12 -2.70 -10.43 3.78
N GLN A 13 -3.13 -11.59 4.30
CA GLN A 13 -2.20 -12.54 4.92
C GLN A 13 -1.05 -12.92 3.97
N ASP A 14 -1.32 -13.17 2.69
CA ASP A 14 -0.29 -13.49 1.70
C ASP A 14 0.74 -12.35 1.54
N GLN A 15 0.33 -11.09 1.69
CA GLN A 15 1.22 -9.92 1.63
C GLN A 15 2.04 -9.78 2.92
N ILE A 16 1.42 -9.99 4.09
CA ILE A 16 2.11 -10.00 5.38
C ILE A 16 3.19 -11.08 5.40
N ASP A 17 2.86 -12.29 4.92
CA ASP A 17 3.78 -13.42 4.79
C ASP A 17 4.92 -13.09 3.81
N ALA A 18 4.67 -12.23 2.82
CA ALA A 18 5.68 -11.71 1.88
C ALA A 18 6.53 -10.55 2.47
N GLY A 19 6.29 -10.15 3.72
CA GLY A 19 7.05 -9.13 4.43
C GLY A 19 6.42 -7.74 4.45
N VAL A 20 5.15 -7.60 4.06
CA VAL A 20 4.42 -6.33 4.16
C VAL A 20 4.08 -6.02 5.62
N VAL A 21 4.29 -4.77 6.00
CA VAL A 21 4.01 -4.24 7.33
C VAL A 21 3.05 -3.06 7.19
N ASP A 22 1.92 -3.11 7.88
CA ASP A 22 0.94 -2.02 7.90
C ASP A 22 1.36 -0.91 8.86
N LEU A 23 1.11 0.34 8.46
CA LEU A 23 1.06 1.46 9.40
C LEU A 23 -0.08 1.26 10.39
N GLN A 24 0.05 1.89 11.56
CA GLN A 24 -0.94 1.83 12.63
C GLN A 24 -1.20 3.22 13.19
N GLY A 25 -2.21 3.35 14.06
CA GLY A 25 -2.48 4.56 14.81
C GLY A 25 -2.61 5.82 13.94
N GLU A 26 -1.97 6.90 14.39
CA GLU A 26 -2.03 8.22 13.75
C GLU A 26 -1.43 8.21 12.33
N GLN A 27 -0.35 7.46 12.10
CA GLN A 27 0.31 7.39 10.80
C GLN A 27 -0.58 6.71 9.76
N LEU A 28 -1.36 5.69 10.14
CA LEU A 28 -2.33 5.08 9.24
C LEU A 28 -3.47 6.04 8.88
N GLU A 29 -3.97 6.81 9.84
CA GLU A 29 -5.03 7.78 9.58
C GLU A 29 -4.53 8.95 8.71
N MET A 30 -3.29 9.38 8.93
CA MET A 30 -2.60 10.37 8.09
C MET A 30 -2.45 9.87 6.65
N LEU A 31 -1.97 8.63 6.46
CA LEU A 31 -1.86 8.00 5.15
C LEU A 31 -3.20 8.00 4.41
N LYS A 32 -4.28 7.56 5.06
CA LYS A 32 -5.62 7.52 4.45
C LYS A 32 -6.10 8.91 4.04
N SER A 33 -5.85 9.92 4.87
CA SER A 33 -6.19 11.31 4.55
C SER A 33 -5.44 11.80 3.31
N LEU A 34 -4.12 11.56 3.25
CA LEU A 34 -3.29 11.96 2.11
C LEU A 34 -3.68 11.24 0.81
N LEU A 35 -4.07 9.97 0.88
CA LEU A 35 -4.52 9.18 -0.28
C LEU A 35 -5.95 9.52 -0.77
N THR A 36 -6.73 10.28 0.02
CA THR A 36 -8.13 10.59 -0.30
C THR A 36 -8.27 11.99 -0.89
N PHE A 37 -8.70 12.08 -2.14
CA PHE A 37 -8.99 13.33 -2.83
C PHE A 37 -10.51 13.50 -2.99
N GLU A 38 -11.10 14.45 -2.26
CA GLU A 38 -12.54 14.73 -2.31
C GLU A 38 -12.94 15.62 -3.50
N HIS A 39 -11.96 16.36 -4.04
CA HIS A 39 -12.12 17.29 -5.14
C HIS A 39 -11.01 17.08 -6.19
N LEU A 40 -11.18 17.68 -7.37
CA LEU A 40 -10.17 17.65 -8.43
C LEU A 40 -8.87 18.31 -7.90
N PRO A 41 -7.78 17.54 -7.70
CA PRO A 41 -6.57 18.11 -7.14
C PRO A 41 -5.82 18.97 -8.16
N SER A 42 -5.09 19.95 -7.64
CA SER A 42 -4.07 20.65 -8.43
C SER A 42 -2.81 19.79 -8.58
N TYR A 43 -1.96 20.13 -9.55
CA TYR A 43 -0.65 19.50 -9.67
C TYR A 43 0.20 19.64 -8.39
N GLN A 44 0.20 20.84 -7.78
CA GLN A 44 0.94 21.09 -6.55
C GLN A 44 0.44 20.22 -5.38
N GLU A 45 -0.88 20.08 -5.24
CA GLU A 45 -1.47 19.23 -4.20
C GLU A 45 -1.07 17.76 -4.35
N ILE A 46 -0.97 17.26 -5.60
CA ILE A 46 -0.50 15.91 -5.87
C ILE A 46 0.96 15.73 -5.43
N GLU A 47 1.84 16.67 -5.78
CA GLU A 47 3.26 16.62 -5.41
C GLU A 47 3.46 16.73 -3.89
N ASP A 48 2.75 17.66 -3.23
CA ASP A 48 2.83 17.86 -1.78
C ASP A 48 2.40 16.60 -1.03
N ARG A 49 1.25 16.01 -1.40
CA ARG A 49 0.77 14.78 -0.77
C ARG A 49 1.69 13.60 -1.05
N ALA A 50 2.25 13.49 -2.26
CA ALA A 50 3.22 12.46 -2.58
C ALA A 50 4.47 12.56 -1.70
N HIS A 51 4.97 13.78 -1.47
CA HIS A 51 6.08 14.04 -0.57
C HIS A 51 5.75 13.64 0.87
N ASP A 52 4.60 14.08 1.39
CA ASP A 52 4.15 13.77 2.75
C ASP A 52 3.97 12.26 2.97
N ILE A 53 3.42 11.54 1.98
CA ILE A 53 3.30 10.08 2.03
C ILE A 53 4.69 9.42 2.07
N ALA A 54 5.66 9.92 1.30
CA ALA A 54 7.01 9.35 1.31
C ALA A 54 7.72 9.55 2.65
N LEU A 55 7.45 10.67 3.35
CA LEU A 55 7.99 10.92 4.69
C LEU A 55 7.45 9.94 5.74
N LEU A 56 6.25 9.38 5.55
CA LEU A 56 5.73 8.32 6.43
C LEU A 56 6.60 7.07 6.42
N VAL A 57 7.47 6.86 5.43
CA VAL A 57 8.45 5.76 5.48
C VAL A 57 9.48 5.99 6.57
N MET A 58 9.86 7.24 6.80
CA MET A 58 10.87 7.65 7.79
C MET A 58 10.27 7.88 9.18
N PHE A 59 9.03 8.37 9.23
CA PHE A 59 8.28 8.69 10.45
C PHE A 59 7.03 7.80 10.54
N ASN A 60 7.25 6.48 10.54
CA ASN A 60 6.20 5.47 10.46
C ASN A 60 5.55 5.13 11.81
N GLY A 61 6.15 5.52 12.94
CA GLY A 61 5.63 5.24 14.28
C GLY A 61 5.59 3.76 14.65
N LEU A 62 6.35 2.91 13.93
CA LEU A 62 6.44 1.47 14.20
C LEU A 62 7.65 1.14 15.10
N GLY A 63 8.50 2.12 15.39
CA GLY A 63 9.59 2.01 16.36
C GLY A 63 9.21 2.48 17.75
N ASN A 64 10.22 2.70 18.58
CA ASN A 64 10.07 3.48 19.82
C ASN A 64 10.36 4.95 19.52
N ASP A 65 10.12 5.83 20.49
CA ASP A 65 10.20 7.30 20.37
C ASP A 65 11.43 7.88 19.63
N ASP A 66 12.54 7.13 19.54
CA ASP A 66 13.80 7.56 18.91
C ASP A 66 14.29 6.69 17.72
N ASP A 67 13.61 5.60 17.34
CA ASP A 67 14.18 4.64 16.37
C ASP A 67 13.12 3.88 15.55
N ASP A 68 12.49 4.60 14.61
CA ASP A 68 11.58 4.01 13.62
C ASP A 68 12.33 3.04 12.68
N PRO A 69 11.74 1.88 12.35
CA PRO A 69 12.35 0.94 11.43
C PRO A 69 12.53 1.54 10.04
N SER A 70 13.74 1.39 9.48
CA SER A 70 14.01 1.78 8.09
C SER A 70 13.43 0.77 7.10
N PHE A 71 12.74 1.26 6.08
CA PHE A 71 12.25 0.45 4.97
C PHE A 71 12.93 0.88 3.66
N PHE A 72 13.40 -0.11 2.91
CA PHE A 72 13.97 0.10 1.57
C PHE A 72 12.93 -0.12 0.45
N LYS A 73 11.73 -0.58 0.81
CA LYS A 73 10.62 -0.85 -0.12
C LYS A 73 9.30 -0.37 0.48
N ALA A 74 8.46 0.22 -0.35
CA ALA A 74 7.11 0.61 0.01
C ALA A 74 6.11 0.10 -1.02
N MET A 75 5.09 -0.62 -0.55
CA MET A 75 3.97 -1.04 -1.38
C MET A 75 3.01 0.12 -1.58
N ILE A 76 2.80 0.52 -2.83
CA ILE A 76 1.89 1.61 -3.22
C ILE A 76 0.78 1.10 -4.15
N GLY A 77 -0.28 1.89 -4.26
CA GLY A 77 -1.42 1.58 -5.12
C GLY A 77 -2.57 2.55 -4.87
N GLY A 78 -3.30 2.91 -5.92
CA GLY A 78 -4.43 3.83 -5.81
C GLY A 78 -4.64 4.66 -7.07
N ALA A 79 -4.96 5.94 -6.88
CA ALA A 79 -5.29 6.86 -7.95
C ALA A 79 -4.11 7.06 -8.93
N PRO A 80 -4.25 6.75 -10.23
CA PRO A 80 -3.15 6.84 -11.20
C PRO A 80 -2.50 8.22 -11.30
N TYR A 81 -3.26 9.30 -11.06
CA TYR A 81 -2.75 10.67 -11.11
C TYR A 81 -1.79 11.02 -9.97
N LEU A 82 -1.78 10.26 -8.86
CA LEU A 82 -0.84 10.42 -7.75
C LEU A 82 0.43 9.58 -7.94
N MET A 83 0.32 8.42 -8.62
CA MET A 83 1.35 7.37 -8.58
C MET A 83 2.73 7.85 -9.05
N SER A 84 2.80 8.57 -10.16
CA SER A 84 4.11 9.04 -10.67
C SER A 84 4.81 10.00 -9.70
N ALA A 85 4.07 10.90 -9.05
CA ALA A 85 4.63 11.81 -8.04
C ALA A 85 5.11 11.03 -6.81
N LEU A 86 4.30 10.06 -6.34
CA LEU A 86 4.64 9.23 -5.19
C LEU A 86 5.85 8.33 -5.44
N GLU A 87 5.96 7.73 -6.63
CA GLU A 87 7.14 6.97 -7.05
C GLU A 87 8.41 7.84 -6.99
N ASN A 88 8.35 9.06 -7.54
CA ASN A 88 9.48 9.99 -7.55
C ASN A 88 9.85 10.41 -6.12
N ALA A 89 8.87 10.73 -5.28
CA ALA A 89 9.09 11.09 -3.89
C ALA A 89 9.79 9.95 -3.12
N LEU A 90 9.29 8.71 -3.23
CA LEU A 90 9.89 7.55 -2.59
C LEU A 90 11.33 7.29 -3.06
N LYS A 91 11.58 7.36 -4.37
CA LYS A 91 12.92 7.20 -4.95
C LYS A 91 13.89 8.27 -4.46
N SER A 92 13.43 9.51 -4.25
CA SER A 92 14.26 10.59 -3.69
C SER A 92 14.74 10.29 -2.27
N HIS A 93 14.01 9.45 -1.54
CA HIS A 93 14.35 8.95 -0.21
C HIS A 93 15.03 7.57 -0.24
N SER A 94 15.50 7.10 -1.41
CA SER A 94 16.09 5.76 -1.60
C SER A 94 15.17 4.59 -1.21
N VAL A 95 13.85 4.82 -1.30
CA VAL A 95 12.82 3.80 -1.08
C VAL A 95 12.35 3.30 -2.44
N MET A 96 12.38 1.99 -2.66
CA MET A 96 11.90 1.37 -3.89
C MET A 96 10.37 1.21 -3.85
N PRO A 97 9.60 1.95 -4.66
CA PRO A 97 8.16 1.74 -4.78
C PRO A 97 7.87 0.39 -5.43
N VAL A 98 6.87 -0.32 -4.92
CA VAL A 98 6.42 -1.58 -5.49
C VAL A 98 4.90 -1.69 -5.56
N TYR A 99 4.38 -2.37 -6.59
CA TYR A 99 2.97 -2.68 -6.74
C TYR A 99 2.71 -4.16 -6.45
N ALA A 100 1.70 -4.46 -5.64
CA ALA A 100 1.27 -5.85 -5.43
C ALA A 100 0.64 -6.41 -6.72
N PHE A 101 1.19 -7.52 -7.21
CA PHE A 101 0.61 -8.27 -8.31
C PHE A 101 -0.19 -9.45 -7.78
N SER A 102 -1.43 -9.56 -8.24
CA SER A 102 -2.35 -10.62 -7.84
C SER A 102 -3.01 -11.27 -9.04
N GLU A 103 -3.06 -12.60 -9.03
CA GLU A 103 -3.85 -13.36 -10.00
C GLU A 103 -5.32 -13.43 -9.57
N ARG A 104 -6.22 -13.31 -10.55
CA ARG A 104 -7.64 -13.55 -10.34
C ARG A 104 -7.91 -15.04 -10.49
N MET A 105 -8.44 -15.65 -9.43
CA MET A 105 -8.86 -17.05 -9.43
C MET A 105 -10.35 -17.16 -9.18
N SER A 106 -11.00 -18.12 -9.83
CA SER A 106 -12.40 -18.46 -9.54
C SER A 106 -12.46 -19.80 -8.84
N VAL A 107 -13.15 -19.85 -7.70
CA VAL A 107 -13.31 -21.05 -6.89
C VAL A 107 -14.80 -21.30 -6.72
N GLU A 108 -15.20 -22.56 -6.85
CA GLU A 108 -16.59 -22.98 -6.67
C GLU A 108 -16.74 -23.69 -5.32
N GLU A 109 -17.74 -23.28 -4.56
CA GLU A 109 -18.09 -23.86 -3.26
C GLU A 109 -19.50 -24.41 -3.32
N ILE A 110 -19.63 -25.73 -3.15
CA ILE A 110 -20.92 -26.40 -3.03
C ILE A 110 -21.54 -26.00 -1.68
N GLN A 111 -22.77 -25.52 -1.72
CA GLN A 111 -23.54 -25.11 -0.56
C GLN A 111 -24.32 -26.30 0.03
N PRO A 112 -24.74 -26.24 1.32
CA PRO A 112 -25.52 -27.32 1.95
C PRO A 112 -26.84 -27.65 1.24
N ASP A 113 -27.41 -26.72 0.49
CA ASP A 113 -28.65 -26.90 -0.29
C ASP A 113 -28.41 -27.49 -1.70
N GLY A 114 -27.15 -27.82 -2.03
CA GLY A 114 -26.75 -28.35 -3.33
C GLY A 114 -26.48 -27.28 -4.40
N SER A 115 -26.68 -25.99 -4.10
CA SER A 115 -26.30 -24.91 -5.01
C SER A 115 -24.79 -24.71 -5.08
N VAL A 116 -24.30 -24.10 -6.16
CA VAL A 116 -22.87 -23.78 -6.34
C VAL A 116 -22.66 -22.27 -6.22
N ARG A 117 -21.82 -21.86 -5.25
CA ARG A 117 -21.39 -20.47 -5.10
C ARG A 117 -20.04 -20.29 -5.77
N LYS A 118 -19.98 -19.39 -6.76
CA LYS A 118 -18.73 -19.00 -7.40
C LYS A 118 -18.12 -17.80 -6.69
N LEU A 119 -16.88 -17.95 -6.21
CA LEU A 119 -16.10 -16.91 -5.54
C LEU A 119 -14.95 -16.47 -6.43
N ASN A 120 -14.75 -15.16 -6.55
CA ASN A 120 -13.53 -14.61 -7.12
C ASN A 120 -12.56 -14.29 -5.98
N LYS A 121 -11.39 -14.94 -6.01
CA LYS A 121 -10.30 -14.71 -5.05
C LYS A 121 -9.14 -14.04 -5.78
N PHE A 122 -8.51 -13.07 -5.12
CA PHE A 122 -7.27 -12.46 -5.59
C PHE A 122 -6.13 -13.10 -4.82
N LYS A 123 -5.24 -13.82 -5.51
CA LYS A 123 -4.09 -14.47 -4.88
C LYS A 123 -2.86 -13.64 -5.14
N HIS A 124 -2.19 -13.17 -4.09
CA HIS A 124 -0.94 -12.42 -4.22
C HIS A 124 0.15 -13.32 -4.82
N LYS A 125 0.92 -12.77 -5.76
CA LYS A 125 1.99 -13.50 -6.47
C LYS A 125 3.35 -12.83 -6.36
N GLY A 126 3.41 -11.63 -5.80
CA GLY A 126 4.64 -10.88 -5.61
C GLY A 126 4.45 -9.42 -5.96
N PHE A 127 5.58 -8.76 -6.26
CA PHE A 127 5.66 -7.32 -6.42
C PHE A 127 6.29 -6.94 -7.75
N VAL A 128 5.79 -5.86 -8.35
CA VAL A 128 6.39 -5.20 -9.52
C VAL A 128 7.13 -3.96 -9.04
N GLU A 129 8.41 -3.83 -9.38
CA GLU A 129 9.25 -2.67 -9.08
C GLU A 129 9.16 -1.65 -10.22
N VAL A 130 9.21 -0.34 -9.90
CA VAL A 130 9.11 0.76 -10.88
C VAL A 130 10.13 1.85 -10.64
#